data_AF-A0A8H6ZDQ4-F1
#
_entry.id   AF-A0A8H6ZDQ4-F1
#
_cell.length_a   1.000
_cell.length_b   1.000
_cell.length_c   1.000
_cell.angle_alpha   90.00
_cell.angle_beta   90.00
_cell.angle_gamma   90.00
#
_symmetry.space_group_name_H-M   'P 1'
#
loop_
_entity.id
_entity.type
_entity.pdbx_description
1 polymer ?
#
loop_
_entity_poly.entity_id
_entity_poly.type
_entity_poly.pdbx_seq_one_letter_code
_entity_poly.pdbx_strand_id
1 'polypeptide(L)'
;MGWWPFGDSQSLDPSPPTRQERQKCWESRDAYFACLDGVGVVKPGTEGKACSAENHIYEKTCAQSWVTYFNERRKLAFQQKGHARSSKCAKRCHEALTELTRETGATYSSPMLNDICTILAL
;
A
#
# COMPACT_ATOMS: atom_id res chain seq x y z
N MET A 1 -28.61 -7.98 30.35
CA MET A 1 -28.25 -6.96 29.34
C MET A 1 -26.97 -6.30 29.82
N GLY A 2 -25.85 -6.48 29.13
CA GLY A 2 -24.52 -5.99 29.56
C GLY A 2 -23.37 -6.75 28.89
N TRP A 3 -23.33 -6.69 27.56
CA TRP A 3 -22.26 -7.15 26.67
C TRP A 3 -20.98 -6.28 26.79
N TRP A 4 -19.82 -6.85 26.39
CA TRP A 4 -18.44 -6.31 26.37
C TRP A 4 -17.52 -6.72 27.55
N PRO A 5 -16.82 -7.88 27.46
CA PRO A 5 -15.82 -8.31 28.42
C PRO A 5 -14.40 -7.98 27.92
N PHE A 6 -14.03 -6.71 27.84
CA PHE A 6 -12.64 -6.32 27.55
C PHE A 6 -12.01 -5.83 28.84
N GLY A 7 -11.38 -6.78 29.54
CA GLY A 7 -10.59 -6.53 30.73
C GLY A 7 -9.40 -5.63 30.41
N ASP A 8 -9.23 -4.61 31.25
CA ASP A 8 -8.08 -3.74 31.32
C ASP A 8 -6.82 -4.59 31.55
N SER A 9 -6.05 -4.80 30.49
CA SER A 9 -4.71 -5.39 30.58
C SER A 9 -3.73 -4.27 30.24
N GLN A 10 -3.24 -3.60 31.28
CA GLN A 10 -2.20 -2.58 31.14
C GLN A 10 -0.94 -3.24 30.60
N SER A 11 -0.70 -2.94 29.33
CA SER A 11 0.38 -3.39 28.51
C SER A 11 1.70 -2.74 28.95
N LEU A 12 2.74 -3.57 29.00
CA LEU A 12 4.14 -3.16 29.06
C LEU A 12 4.53 -2.56 27.69
N ASP A 13 4.00 -1.39 27.36
CA ASP A 13 4.34 -0.70 26.11
C ASP A 13 5.41 0.39 26.36
N PRO A 14 6.42 0.54 25.49
CA PRO A 14 7.26 1.73 25.48
C PRO A 14 6.35 2.94 25.29
N SER A 15 6.51 3.95 26.14
CA SER A 15 5.71 5.16 26.12
C SER A 15 5.54 5.71 24.69
N PRO A 16 4.33 6.13 24.30
CA PRO A 16 4.09 6.63 22.96
C PRO A 16 5.02 7.82 22.67
N PRO A 17 5.68 7.87 21.50
CA PRO A 17 6.68 8.87 21.21
C PRO A 17 6.07 10.27 21.26
N THR A 18 6.81 11.24 21.81
CA THR A 18 6.34 12.62 21.93
C THR A 18 6.13 13.25 20.56
N ARG A 19 5.34 14.34 20.48
CA ARG A 19 5.05 15.01 19.19
C ARG A 19 6.33 15.44 18.46
N GLN A 20 7.34 15.86 19.21
CA GLN A 20 8.63 16.30 18.66
C GLN A 20 9.48 15.13 18.15
N GLU A 21 9.47 13.99 18.85
CA GLU A 21 10.14 12.76 18.39
C GLU A 21 9.53 12.23 17.10
N ARG A 22 8.20 12.29 16.97
CA ARG A 22 7.50 11.92 15.72
C ARG A 22 7.93 12.79 14.54
N GLN A 23 8.05 14.10 14.77
CA GLN A 23 8.51 15.05 13.75
C GLN A 23 9.92 14.70 13.27
N LYS A 24 10.85 14.46 14.21
CA LYS A 24 12.22 14.01 13.89
C LYS A 24 12.25 12.68 13.15
N CYS A 25 11.39 11.71 13.53
CA CYS A 25 11.28 10.46 12.78
C CYS A 25 10.86 10.73 11.33
N TRP A 26 9.83 11.55 11.09
CA TRP A 26 9.36 11.83 9.73
C TRP A 26 10.43 12.50 8.87
N GLU A 27 11.20 13.43 9.42
CA GLU A 27 12.33 14.07 8.74
C GLU A 27 13.41 13.04 8.37
N SER A 28 13.81 12.18 9.31
CA SER A 28 14.79 11.11 9.04
C SER A 28 14.30 10.06 8.04
N ARG A 29 13.00 9.75 8.06
CA ARG A 29 12.35 8.84 7.11
C ARG A 29 12.41 9.39 5.69
N ASP A 30 12.04 10.65 5.53
CA ASP A 30 11.97 11.28 4.21
C ASP A 30 13.37 11.43 3.61
N ALA A 31 14.38 11.72 4.43
CA ALA A 31 15.79 11.72 4.00
C ALA A 31 16.26 10.32 3.53
N TYR A 32 15.95 9.27 4.30
CA TYR A 32 16.29 7.90 3.93
C TYR A 32 15.60 7.49 2.61
N PHE A 33 14.29 7.70 2.50
CA PHE A 33 13.53 7.34 1.31
C PHE A 33 13.91 8.14 0.06
N ALA A 34 14.27 9.43 0.20
CA ALA A 34 14.80 10.21 -0.90
C ALA A 34 16.11 9.61 -1.45
N CYS A 35 16.97 9.10 -0.56
CA CYS A 35 18.18 8.39 -0.97
C CYS A 35 17.86 7.09 -1.72
N LEU A 36 16.91 6.27 -1.22
CA LEU A 36 16.51 5.03 -1.91
C LEU A 36 15.89 5.30 -3.30
N ASP A 37 15.10 6.38 -3.42
CA ASP A 37 14.53 6.80 -4.70
C ASP A 37 15.62 7.24 -5.70
N GLY A 38 16.70 7.87 -5.23
CA GLY A 38 17.86 8.22 -6.05
C GLY A 38 18.66 7.01 -6.56
N VAL A 39 18.72 5.93 -5.77
CA VAL A 39 19.41 4.68 -6.15
C VAL A 39 18.49 3.74 -6.95
N GLY A 40 17.18 4.00 -6.95
CA GLY A 40 16.18 3.18 -7.64
C GLY A 40 15.84 1.89 -6.90
N VAL A 41 16.10 1.81 -5.60
CA VAL A 41 15.86 0.60 -4.81
C VAL A 41 14.46 0.64 -4.20
N VAL A 42 13.70 -0.39 -4.56
CA VAL A 42 12.29 -0.57 -4.19
C VAL A 42 12.13 -1.23 -2.82
N LYS A 43 13.05 -2.14 -2.49
CA LYS A 43 13.02 -2.93 -1.26
C LYS A 43 14.05 -2.37 -0.27
N PRO A 44 13.62 -1.70 0.82
CA PRO A 44 14.55 -1.31 1.87
C PRO A 44 15.21 -2.57 2.44
N GLY A 45 16.55 -2.56 2.49
CA GLY A 45 17.38 -3.71 2.91
C GLY A 45 18.11 -4.43 1.78
N THR A 46 17.78 -4.20 0.51
CA THR A 46 18.60 -4.68 -0.63
C THR A 46 19.61 -3.64 -1.14
N GLU A 47 19.70 -2.50 -0.44
CA GLU A 47 20.51 -1.31 -0.75
C GLU A 47 22.03 -1.56 -0.59
N GLY A 48 22.42 -2.62 0.12
CA GLY A 48 23.82 -2.89 0.47
C GLY A 48 24.42 -1.78 1.34
N LYS A 49 25.38 -1.03 0.81
CA LYS A 49 26.01 0.13 1.47
C LYS A 49 25.41 1.48 1.05
N ALA A 50 24.51 1.49 0.08
CA ALA A 50 23.85 2.72 -0.32
C ALA A 50 22.93 3.19 0.82
N CYS A 51 22.99 4.48 1.15
CA CYS A 51 22.13 5.13 2.15
C CYS A 51 22.22 4.54 3.58
N SER A 52 23.33 3.87 3.94
CA SER A 52 23.47 3.19 5.24
C SER A 52 23.53 4.16 6.42
N ALA A 53 24.07 5.37 6.21
CA ALA A 53 24.17 6.40 7.25
C ALA A 53 22.76 6.90 7.63
N GLU A 54 21.95 7.19 6.63
CA GLU A 54 20.56 7.64 6.76
C GLU A 54 19.69 6.52 7.35
N ASN A 55 19.91 5.27 6.94
CA ASN A 55 19.18 4.13 7.52
C ASN A 55 19.42 4.00 9.04
N HIS A 56 20.67 4.14 9.46
CA HIS A 56 21.02 4.03 10.87
C HIS A 56 20.44 5.20 11.70
N ILE A 57 20.39 6.41 11.15
CA ILE A 57 19.72 7.55 11.80
C ILE A 57 18.21 7.30 11.88
N TYR A 58 17.61 6.77 10.83
CA TYR A 58 16.20 6.45 10.74
C TYR A 58 15.78 5.38 11.77
N GLU A 59 16.52 4.28 11.87
CA GLU A 59 16.28 3.20 12.84
C GLU A 59 16.48 3.65 14.29
N LYS A 60 17.39 4.60 14.54
CA LYS A 60 17.63 5.16 15.89
C LYS A 60 16.62 6.20 16.31
N THR A 61 16.17 7.03 15.38
CA THR A 61 15.27 8.15 15.67
C THR A 61 13.81 7.70 15.72
N CYS A 62 13.45 6.70 14.92
CA CYS A 62 12.09 6.22 14.83
C CYS A 62 11.86 4.95 15.66
N ALA A 63 10.64 4.78 16.18
CA ALA A 63 10.25 3.56 16.86
C ALA A 63 10.32 2.37 15.89
N GLN A 64 10.76 1.20 16.37
CA GLN A 64 10.91 0.01 15.53
C GLN A 64 9.60 -0.40 14.84
N SER A 65 8.46 -0.27 15.52
CA SER A 65 7.13 -0.55 14.97
C SER A 65 6.75 0.39 13.82
N TRP A 66 7.29 1.61 13.79
CA TRP A 66 7.05 2.57 12.72
C TRP A 66 7.94 2.25 11.52
N VAL A 67 9.19 1.91 11.78
CA VAL A 67 10.15 1.50 10.74
C VAL A 67 9.63 0.31 9.95
N THR A 68 9.16 -0.74 10.64
CA THR A 68 8.57 -1.92 10.00
C THR A 68 7.35 -1.55 9.16
N TYR A 69 6.42 -0.77 9.72
CA TYR A 69 5.22 -0.31 9.02
C TYR A 69 5.54 0.48 7.74
N PHE A 70 6.46 1.44 7.79
CA PHE A 70 6.82 2.26 6.63
C PHE A 70 7.52 1.42 5.54
N ASN A 71 8.37 0.47 5.95
CA ASN A 71 9.04 -0.44 5.02
C ASN A 71 8.04 -1.35 4.29
N GLU A 72 7.05 -1.88 5.00
CA GLU A 72 5.95 -2.66 4.42
C GLU A 72 5.09 -1.82 3.47
N ARG A 73 4.74 -0.59 3.89
CA ARG A 73 3.96 0.34 3.07
C ARG A 73 4.65 0.65 1.74
N ARG A 74 5.98 0.81 1.75
CA ARG A 74 6.77 1.01 0.53
C ARG A 74 6.65 -0.20 -0.40
N LYS A 75 6.83 -1.43 0.11
CA LYS A 75 6.67 -2.68 -0.68
C LYS A 75 5.27 -2.81 -1.29
N LEU A 76 4.22 -2.51 -0.52
CA LEU A 76 2.84 -2.54 -0.98
C LEU A 76 2.57 -1.52 -2.08
N ALA A 77 3.12 -0.31 -1.99
CA ALA A 77 2.97 0.71 -3.03
C ALA A 77 3.52 0.23 -4.38
N PHE A 78 4.62 -0.54 -4.39
CA PHE A 78 5.17 -1.13 -5.60
C PHE A 78 4.31 -2.28 -6.15
N GLN A 79 3.79 -3.16 -5.28
CA GLN A 79 2.87 -4.22 -5.71
C GLN A 79 1.55 -3.64 -6.24
N GLN A 80 1.00 -2.62 -5.60
CA GLN A 80 -0.24 -1.97 -6.01
C GLN A 80 -0.11 -1.27 -7.36
N LYS A 81 1.06 -0.71 -7.72
CA LYS A 81 1.28 -0.17 -9.09
C LYS A 81 1.09 -1.24 -10.17
N GLY A 82 1.48 -2.49 -9.90
CA GLY A 82 1.24 -3.62 -10.82
C GLY A 82 -0.24 -3.97 -10.96
N HIS A 83 -0.95 -4.11 -9.84
CA HIS A 83 -2.38 -4.45 -9.82
C HIS A 83 -3.28 -3.29 -10.30
N ALA A 84 -2.88 -2.04 -10.07
CA ALA A 84 -3.58 -0.86 -10.57
C ALA A 84 -3.48 -0.74 -12.09
N ARG A 85 -2.36 -1.14 -12.71
CA ARG A 85 -2.27 -1.22 -14.18
C ARG A 85 -3.21 -2.29 -14.74
N SER A 86 -3.28 -3.46 -14.11
CA SER A 86 -4.18 -4.55 -14.51
C SER A 86 -5.66 -4.18 -14.35
N SER A 87 -6.06 -3.70 -13.17
CA SER A 87 -7.45 -3.29 -12.91
C SER A 87 -7.88 -2.06 -13.70
N LYS A 88 -6.98 -1.10 -14.00
CA LYS A 88 -7.30 0.01 -14.91
C LYS A 88 -7.51 -0.47 -16.35
N CYS A 89 -6.77 -1.49 -16.81
CA CYS A 89 -7.01 -2.10 -18.12
C CYS A 89 -8.38 -2.77 -18.18
N ALA A 90 -8.74 -3.57 -17.16
CA ALA A 90 -10.05 -4.21 -17.06
C ALA A 90 -11.20 -3.19 -16.94
N LYS A 91 -11.05 -2.13 -16.13
CA LYS A 91 -12.05 -1.07 -16.00
C LYS A 91 -12.22 -0.26 -17.29
N ARG A 92 -11.13 0.09 -17.98
CA ARG A 92 -11.19 0.77 -19.28
C ARG A 92 -11.82 -0.10 -20.37
N CYS A 93 -11.57 -1.41 -20.34
CA CYS A 93 -12.22 -2.34 -21.26
C CYS A 93 -13.73 -2.46 -20.98
N HIS A 94 -14.14 -2.55 -19.70
CA HIS A 94 -15.55 -2.56 -19.31
C HIS A 94 -16.29 -1.26 -19.69
N GLU A 95 -15.64 -0.11 -19.49
CA GLU A 95 -16.20 1.19 -19.85
C GLU A 95 -16.37 1.32 -21.37
N ALA A 96 -15.36 0.91 -22.16
CA ALA A 96 -15.45 0.87 -23.62
C ALA A 96 -16.55 -0.08 -24.14
N LEU A 97 -16.73 -1.24 -23.49
CA LEU A 97 -17.83 -2.17 -23.83
C LEU A 97 -19.21 -1.57 -23.50
N THR A 98 -19.30 -0.77 -22.44
CA THR A 98 -20.56 -0.11 -22.04
C THR A 98 -20.92 1.03 -23.00
N GLU A 99 -19.94 1.71 -23.60
CA GLU A 99 -20.19 2.68 -24.67
C GLU A 99 -20.68 2.00 -25.96
N LEU A 100 -20.08 0.87 -26.35
CA LEU A 100 -20.52 0.10 -27.52
C LEU A 100 -21.95 -0.45 -27.38
N THR A 101 -22.38 -0.86 -26.18
CA THR A 101 -23.76 -1.30 -25.95
C THR A 101 -24.76 -0.14 -25.98
N ARG A 102 -24.31 1.08 -25.63
CA ARG A 102 -25.14 2.30 -25.67
C ARG A 102 -25.42 2.76 -27.11
N GLU A 103 -24.47 2.60 -28.02
CA GLU A 103 -24.63 2.99 -29.43
C GLU A 103 -25.45 2.00 -30.25
N THR A 104 -25.42 0.71 -29.88
CA THR A 104 -26.12 -0.36 -30.61
C THR A 104 -27.56 -0.59 -30.17
N GLY A 105 -28.03 0.08 -29.11
CA GLY A 105 -29.39 -0.05 -28.60
C GLY A 105 -29.78 -1.48 -28.20
N ALA A 106 -28.79 -2.34 -27.95
CA ALA A 106 -29.01 -3.73 -27.57
C ALA A 106 -29.36 -3.82 -26.08
N THR A 107 -30.65 -3.96 -25.75
CA THR A 107 -31.10 -4.28 -24.40
C THR A 107 -30.80 -5.74 -24.09
N TYR A 108 -29.57 -6.07 -23.70
CA TYR A 108 -29.24 -7.40 -23.20
C TYR A 108 -29.52 -7.46 -21.70
N SER A 109 -30.53 -8.25 -21.33
CA SER A 109 -30.87 -8.56 -19.95
C SER A 109 -29.64 -9.13 -19.21
N SER A 110 -29.37 -8.62 -18.01
CA SER A 110 -28.14 -8.82 -17.23
C SER A 110 -27.72 -10.24 -16.81
N PRO A 111 -28.54 -11.33 -16.80
CA PRO A 111 -28.03 -12.60 -16.30
C PRO A 111 -27.11 -13.36 -17.28
N MET A 112 -27.08 -13.05 -18.58
CA MET A 112 -26.23 -13.79 -19.55
C MET A 112 -24.81 -13.25 -19.77
N LEU A 113 -24.48 -12.06 -19.25
CA LEU A 113 -23.13 -11.49 -19.40
C LEU A 113 -22.12 -12.08 -18.40
N ASN A 114 -22.59 -12.69 -17.31
CA ASN A 114 -21.72 -13.39 -16.34
C ASN A 114 -21.20 -14.73 -16.88
N ASP A 115 -21.95 -15.40 -17.75
CA ASP A 115 -21.49 -16.67 -18.36
C ASP A 115 -20.41 -16.43 -19.43
N ILE A 116 -20.55 -15.39 -20.26
CA ILE A 116 -19.58 -15.11 -21.34
C ILE A 116 -18.21 -14.67 -20.77
N CYS A 117 -18.20 -13.91 -19.67
CA CYS A 117 -16.96 -13.46 -19.03
C CYS A 117 -16.21 -14.60 -18.32
N THR A 118 -16.93 -15.63 -17.85
CA THR A 118 -16.33 -16.81 -17.21
C THR A 118 -15.73 -17.78 -18.22
N ILE A 119 -16.32 -17.88 -19.41
CA ILE A 119 -15.85 -18.78 -20.50
C ILE A 119 -14.56 -18.25 -21.17
N LEU A 120 -14.31 -16.94 -21.17
CA LEU A 120 -13.10 -16.34 -21.77
C LEU A 120 -11.92 -16.17 -20.79
N ALA A 121 -12.06 -16.61 -19.54
CA ALA A 121 -11.05 -16.51 -18.49
C ALA A 121 -10.43 -17.85 -18.04
N LEU A 122 -10.70 -18.94 -18.77
CA LEU A 122 -9.99 -20.22 -18.73
C LEU A 122 -9.10 -20.36 -19.97
#